data_AF-A0A090QLP4-F1
#
_entry.id   AF-A0A090QLP4-F1
#
_cell.length_a   1.000
_cell.length_b   1.000
_cell.length_c   1.000
_cell.angle_alpha   90.00
_cell.angle_beta   90.00
_cell.angle_gamma   90.00
#
_symmetry.space_group_name_H-M   'P 1'
#
loop_
_entity.id
_entity.type
_entity.pdbx_description
1 polymer ?
#
loop_
_entity_poly.entity_id
_entity_poly.type
_entity_poly.pdbx_seq_one_letter_code
_entity_poly.pdbx_strand_id
1 'polypeptide(L)'
;MDGRDRSQGRIEMLTPVDTICTYCGVGCKVTMFVDEATNKIRYVQGAKSSPVNQGMLCVKGRFGFDFIQSEERLTHPLIRRGGRNGKLEKATWAEAIALVADKLGEIKATHGGNALAGFSSAKTTNEDNFAFQKFFRRELLTNNIDTVHVCVTPPP
;
A
#
# COMPACT_ATOMS: atom_id res chain seq x y z
N MET A 1 30.98 11.85 -7.83
CA MET A 1 30.04 10.73 -8.08
C MET A 1 29.31 10.45 -6.77
N ASP A 2 27.96 10.36 -6.77
CA ASP A 2 27.18 10.08 -5.55
C ASP A 2 27.43 8.62 -5.13
N GLY A 3 27.98 8.39 -3.94
CA GLY A 3 28.26 7.05 -3.42
C GLY A 3 27.02 6.18 -3.20
N ARG A 4 25.81 6.76 -3.29
CA ARG A 4 24.53 6.04 -3.26
C ARG A 4 24.04 5.62 -4.64
N ASP A 5 24.67 6.10 -5.71
CA ASP A 5 24.39 5.62 -7.06
C ASP A 5 24.97 4.22 -7.24
N ARG A 6 24.13 3.22 -6.95
CA ARG A 6 24.52 1.82 -7.04
C ARG A 6 24.65 1.34 -8.50
N SER A 7 24.49 2.17 -9.52
CA SER A 7 24.43 1.71 -10.92
C SER A 7 25.79 1.30 -11.53
N GLN A 8 26.92 1.73 -10.96
CA GLN A 8 28.24 1.49 -11.55
C GLN A 8 28.80 0.10 -11.23
N GLY A 9 29.44 -0.54 -12.23
CA GLY A 9 30.23 -1.77 -12.07
C GLY A 9 29.45 -3.09 -12.07
N ARG A 10 28.23 -3.12 -12.62
CA ARG A 10 27.36 -4.29 -12.54
C ARG A 10 27.54 -5.26 -13.72
N ILE A 11 27.64 -6.55 -13.38
CA ILE A 11 27.68 -7.69 -14.31
C ILE A 11 26.32 -8.43 -14.31
N GLU A 12 25.43 -8.11 -13.37
CA GLU A 12 24.09 -8.69 -13.22
C GLU A 12 23.15 -8.23 -14.36
N MET A 13 22.47 -9.17 -15.02
CA MET A 13 21.34 -8.85 -15.91
C MET A 13 20.13 -8.48 -15.05
N LEU A 14 19.63 -7.25 -15.20
CA LEU A 14 18.50 -6.73 -14.45
C LEU A 14 17.31 -6.50 -15.38
N THR A 15 16.12 -6.85 -14.92
CA THR A 15 14.89 -6.61 -15.68
C THR A 15 14.39 -5.19 -15.39
N PRO A 16 14.28 -4.32 -16.40
CA PRO A 16 13.67 -3.01 -16.25
C PRO A 16 12.14 -3.13 -16.23
N VAL A 17 11.50 -2.57 -15.20
CA VAL A 17 10.04 -2.56 -15.03
C VAL A 17 9.57 -1.14 -14.82
N ASP A 18 8.69 -0.66 -15.70
CA ASP A 18 8.09 0.67 -15.60
C ASP A 18 6.93 0.69 -14.60
N THR A 19 6.89 1.73 -13.76
CA THR A 19 5.81 1.97 -12.80
C THR A 19 5.72 3.44 -12.40
N ILE A 20 4.86 3.78 -11.44
CA ILE A 20 4.64 5.13 -10.92
C ILE A 20 5.14 5.24 -9.47
N CYS A 21 5.74 6.37 -9.14
CA CYS A 21 6.18 6.69 -7.79
C CYS A 21 5.00 6.77 -6.81
N THR A 22 5.07 6.04 -5.69
CA THR A 22 3.98 5.92 -4.68
C THR A 22 4.03 7.00 -3.57
N TYR A 23 4.83 8.05 -3.77
CA TYR A 23 5.05 9.08 -2.75
C TYR A 23 4.07 10.26 -2.82
N CYS A 24 4.31 11.26 -3.65
CA CYS A 24 3.43 12.43 -3.75
C CYS A 24 2.49 12.31 -4.95
N GLY A 25 1.48 13.16 -4.99
CA GLY A 25 0.49 13.20 -6.08
C GLY A 25 1.03 13.69 -7.44
N VAL A 26 2.33 13.98 -7.57
CA VAL A 26 2.94 14.35 -8.87
C VAL A 26 2.88 13.19 -9.86
N GLY A 27 3.02 11.94 -9.38
CA GLY A 27 2.92 10.76 -10.25
C GLY A 27 4.11 10.57 -11.18
N CYS A 28 5.35 10.81 -10.72
CA CYS A 28 6.54 10.60 -11.53
C CYS A 28 6.61 9.16 -12.07
N LYS A 29 6.83 9.01 -13.39
CA LYS A 29 7.11 7.70 -14.00
C LYS A 29 8.54 7.28 -13.69
N VAL A 30 8.68 6.05 -13.21
CA VAL A 30 9.94 5.44 -12.80
C VAL A 30 10.15 4.10 -13.49
N THR A 31 11.41 3.76 -13.73
CA THR A 31 11.83 2.43 -14.17
C THR A 31 12.63 1.79 -13.04
N MET A 32 12.11 0.70 -12.49
CA MET A 32 12.76 -0.09 -11.46
C MET A 32 13.60 -1.18 -12.12
N PHE A 33 14.85 -1.34 -11.68
CA PHE A 33 15.73 -2.39 -12.17
C PHE A 33 15.77 -3.51 -11.15
N VAL A 34 15.13 -4.62 -11.49
CA VAL A 34 14.89 -5.75 -10.59
C VAL A 34 15.87 -6.87 -10.91
N ASP A 35 16.48 -7.40 -9.87
CA ASP A 35 17.18 -8.68 -9.92
C ASP A 35 16.14 -9.78 -9.67
N GLU A 36 15.81 -10.54 -10.71
CA GLU A 36 14.81 -11.62 -10.64
C GLU A 36 15.30 -12.83 -9.84
N ALA A 37 16.61 -13.08 -9.79
CA ALA A 37 17.16 -14.21 -9.06
C ALA A 37 17.01 -14.02 -7.54
N THR A 38 17.15 -12.78 -7.06
CA THR A 38 16.95 -12.45 -5.64
C THR A 38 15.58 -11.83 -5.34
N ASN A 39 14.79 -11.52 -6.38
CA ASN A 39 13.55 -10.76 -6.31
C ASN A 39 13.71 -9.41 -5.59
N LYS A 40 14.78 -8.68 -5.92
CA LYS A 40 15.13 -7.40 -5.27
C LYS A 40 15.21 -6.26 -6.27
N ILE A 41 14.61 -5.13 -5.90
CA ILE A 41 14.84 -3.86 -6.60
C ILE A 41 16.25 -3.39 -6.26
N ARG A 42 17.07 -3.15 -7.28
CA ARG A 42 18.48 -2.79 -7.09
C ARG A 42 18.72 -1.29 -7.23
N TYR A 43 17.96 -0.61 -8.09
CA TYR A 43 17.91 0.84 -8.20
C TYR A 43 16.68 1.30 -9.00
N VAL A 44 16.45 2.60 -8.99
CA VAL A 44 15.35 3.25 -9.71
C VAL A 44 15.87 4.41 -10.54
N GLN A 45 15.35 4.55 -11.76
CA GLN A 45 15.59 5.71 -12.62
C GLN A 45 14.28 6.39 -12.98
N GLY A 46 14.33 7.69 -13.30
CA GLY A 46 13.20 8.39 -13.87
C GLY A 46 13.10 8.09 -15.36
N ALA A 47 11.89 7.85 -15.86
CA ALA A 47 11.68 7.69 -17.30
C ALA A 47 11.88 9.03 -18.02
N LYS A 48 12.87 9.12 -18.91
CA LYS A 48 13.15 10.34 -19.69
C LYS A 48 11.99 10.72 -20.63
N SER A 49 11.24 9.73 -21.10
CA SER A 49 10.05 9.90 -21.94
C SER A 49 8.82 10.42 -21.18
N SER A 50 8.89 10.53 -19.85
CA SER A 50 7.75 10.96 -19.04
C SER A 50 7.47 12.45 -19.21
N PRO A 51 6.24 12.86 -19.58
CA PRO A 51 5.88 14.27 -19.63
C PRO A 51 5.83 14.92 -18.24
N VAL A 52 5.64 14.10 -17.18
CA VAL A 52 5.50 14.57 -15.79
C VAL A 52 6.84 14.96 -15.19
N ASN A 53 7.86 14.11 -15.35
CA ASN A 53 9.12 14.27 -14.64
C ASN A 53 10.36 14.29 -15.54
N GLN A 54 10.26 13.98 -16.84
CA GLN A 54 11.35 14.07 -17.82
C GLN A 54 12.68 13.46 -17.34
N GLY A 55 12.60 12.33 -16.62
CA GLY A 55 13.76 11.65 -16.04
C GLY A 55 14.23 12.16 -14.67
N MET A 56 13.71 13.28 -14.18
CA MET A 56 14.02 13.81 -12.85
C MET A 56 13.29 13.03 -11.76
N LEU A 57 13.95 12.86 -10.61
CA LEU A 57 13.35 12.27 -9.41
C LEU A 57 13.88 12.98 -8.17
N CYS A 58 13.01 13.18 -7.17
CA CYS A 58 13.43 13.63 -5.84
C CYS A 58 14.07 12.48 -5.04
N VAL A 59 14.59 12.78 -3.85
CA VAL A 59 15.21 11.79 -2.96
C VAL A 59 14.30 10.59 -2.66
N LYS A 60 13.00 10.84 -2.46
CA LYS A 60 12.02 9.78 -2.15
C LYS A 60 11.80 8.85 -3.34
N GLY A 61 11.58 9.41 -4.54
CA GLY A 61 11.37 8.59 -5.75
C GLY A 61 12.63 7.84 -6.19
N ARG A 62 13.82 8.38 -5.92
CA ARG A 62 15.09 7.76 -6.32
C ARG A 62 15.56 6.65 -5.38
N PHE A 63 15.37 6.83 -4.07
CA PHE A 63 15.97 5.96 -3.04
C PHE A 63 14.97 5.34 -2.06
N GLY A 64 13.73 5.83 -2.03
CA GLY A 64 12.72 5.41 -1.06
C GLY A 64 12.00 4.11 -1.43
N PHE A 65 12.72 3.04 -1.75
CA PHE A 65 12.10 1.73 -2.04
C PHE A 65 12.52 0.63 -1.06
N ASP A 66 13.42 0.94 -0.12
CA ASP A 66 13.97 -0.04 0.83
C ASP A 66 12.93 -0.64 1.78
N PHE A 67 11.84 0.08 2.08
CA PHE A 67 10.77 -0.40 2.97
C PHE A 67 10.10 -1.69 2.47
N ILE A 68 10.18 -1.99 1.16
CA ILE A 68 9.64 -3.21 0.55
C ILE A 68 10.36 -4.44 1.09
N GLN A 69 11.66 -4.31 1.40
CA GLN A 69 12.56 -5.37 1.88
C GLN A 69 12.87 -5.24 3.39
N SER A 70 12.18 -4.35 4.11
CA SER A 70 12.37 -4.22 5.55
C SER A 70 12.00 -5.53 6.28
N GLU A 71 12.85 -5.95 7.23
CA GLU A 71 12.59 -7.10 8.09
C GLU A 71 11.39 -6.87 9.03
N GLU A 72 11.04 -5.60 9.29
CA GLU A 72 9.88 -5.21 10.08
C GLU A 72 8.55 -5.33 9.31
N ARG A 73 8.59 -5.62 8.00
CA ARG A 73 7.39 -5.74 7.17
C ARG A 73 6.56 -6.94 7.62
N LEU A 74 5.28 -6.69 7.91
CA LEU A 74 4.33 -7.75 8.26
C LEU A 74 4.13 -8.71 7.07
N THR A 75 4.34 -9.99 7.33
CA THR A 75 4.19 -11.09 6.35
C THR A 75 3.04 -12.03 6.68
N HIS A 76 2.46 -11.91 7.88
CA HIS A 76 1.39 -12.76 8.36
C HIS A 76 0.31 -11.91 9.04
N PRO A 77 -0.98 -12.28 8.93
CA PRO A 77 -2.02 -11.72 9.77
C PRO A 77 -1.70 -11.91 11.26
N LEU A 78 -2.08 -10.93 12.07
CA LEU A 78 -1.92 -10.97 13.53
C LEU A 78 -3.29 -10.80 14.19
N ILE A 79 -3.66 -11.71 15.09
CA ILE A 79 -4.91 -11.66 15.85
C ILE A 79 -4.59 -11.39 17.32
N ARG A 80 -5.38 -10.51 17.95
CA ARG A 80 -5.26 -10.24 19.38
C ARG A 80 -6.02 -11.29 20.20
N ARG A 81 -5.31 -12.22 20.84
CA ARG A 81 -5.91 -13.27 21.70
C ARG A 81 -5.92 -12.82 23.16
N GLY A 82 -7.07 -12.96 23.83
CA GLY A 82 -7.27 -12.46 25.21
C GLY A 82 -7.98 -11.11 25.33
N GLY A 83 -8.70 -10.68 24.28
CA GLY A 83 -9.48 -9.44 24.29
C GLY A 83 -8.62 -8.18 24.17
N ARG A 84 -9.12 -7.03 24.68
CA ARG A 84 -8.44 -5.72 24.52
C ARG A 84 -7.02 -5.70 25.08
N ASN A 85 -6.75 -6.47 26.12
CA ASN A 85 -5.44 -6.57 26.79
C ASN A 85 -4.61 -7.77 26.30
N GLY A 86 -5.09 -8.47 25.28
CA GLY A 86 -4.44 -9.64 24.69
C GLY A 86 -3.17 -9.31 23.91
N LYS A 87 -2.34 -10.32 23.65
CA LYS A 87 -1.15 -10.20 22.79
C LYS A 87 -1.51 -10.44 21.33
N LEU A 88 -0.75 -9.81 20.42
CA LEU A 88 -0.85 -10.09 18.98
C LEU A 88 -0.09 -11.37 18.68
N GLU A 89 -0.77 -12.33 18.07
CA GLU A 89 -0.23 -13.63 17.71
C GLU A 89 -0.43 -13.89 16.21
N LYS A 90 0.51 -14.59 15.58
CA LYS A 90 0.42 -14.95 14.16
C LYS A 90 -0.81 -15.84 13.91
N ALA A 91 -1.49 -15.56 12.82
CA ALA A 91 -2.67 -16.29 12.37
C ALA A 91 -2.58 -16.61 10.87
N THR A 92 -3.42 -17.55 10.42
CA THR A 92 -3.59 -17.82 8.99
C THR A 92 -4.54 -16.81 8.35
N TRP A 93 -4.47 -16.66 7.03
CA TRP A 93 -5.43 -15.83 6.29
C TRP A 93 -6.87 -16.31 6.47
N ALA A 94 -7.11 -17.62 6.45
CA ALA A 94 -8.44 -18.19 6.63
C ALA A 94 -9.02 -17.85 8.02
N GLU A 95 -8.23 -18.01 9.08
CA GLU A 95 -8.63 -17.66 10.45
C GLU A 95 -8.92 -16.16 10.60
N ALA A 96 -8.02 -15.31 10.09
CA ALA A 96 -8.16 -13.87 10.20
C ALA A 96 -9.38 -13.34 9.44
N ILE A 97 -9.62 -13.83 8.22
CA ILE A 97 -10.77 -13.43 7.41
C ILE A 97 -12.07 -13.92 8.05
N ALA A 98 -12.13 -15.17 8.52
CA ALA A 98 -13.31 -15.71 9.20
C ALA A 98 -13.66 -14.89 10.44
N LEU A 99 -12.68 -14.59 11.30
CA LEU A 99 -12.89 -13.78 12.50
C LEU A 99 -13.45 -12.38 12.18
N VAL A 100 -12.90 -11.72 11.16
CA VAL A 100 -13.36 -10.39 10.74
C VAL A 100 -14.77 -10.47 10.16
N ALA A 101 -15.06 -11.46 9.33
CA ALA A 101 -16.38 -11.67 8.74
C ALA A 101 -17.43 -11.93 9.82
N ASP A 102 -17.14 -12.80 10.80
CA ASP A 102 -18.03 -13.11 11.91
C ASP A 102 -18.34 -11.85 12.73
N LYS A 103 -17.31 -11.08 13.10
CA LYS A 103 -17.48 -9.89 13.94
C LYS A 103 -18.18 -8.75 13.24
N LEU A 104 -17.84 -8.48 11.97
CA LEU A 104 -18.55 -7.47 11.18
C LEU A 104 -20.00 -7.90 10.92
N GLY A 105 -20.24 -9.19 10.66
CA GLY A 105 -21.57 -9.75 10.49
C GLY A 105 -22.43 -9.61 11.75
N GLU A 106 -21.88 -9.96 12.92
CA GLU A 106 -22.53 -9.83 14.23
C GLU A 106 -22.93 -8.37 14.52
N ILE A 107 -22.01 -7.42 14.30
CA ILE A 107 -22.28 -5.98 14.49
C ILE A 107 -23.36 -5.51 13.52
N LYS A 108 -23.27 -5.88 12.23
CA LYS A 108 -24.26 -5.50 11.23
C LYS A 108 -25.65 -6.05 11.57
N ALA A 109 -25.74 -7.31 12.02
CA ALA A 109 -27.01 -7.93 12.40
C ALA A 109 -27.64 -7.27 13.64
N THR A 110 -26.82 -6.84 14.59
CA THR A 110 -27.29 -6.29 15.88
C THR A 110 -27.56 -4.79 15.83
N HIS A 111 -26.73 -4.02 15.11
CA HIS A 111 -26.74 -2.55 15.11
C HIS A 111 -26.95 -1.92 13.73
N GLY A 112 -27.05 -2.73 12.67
CA GLY A 112 -27.19 -2.26 11.29
C GLY A 112 -25.85 -1.84 10.64
N GLY A 113 -25.90 -1.59 9.32
CA GLY A 113 -24.70 -1.22 8.55
C GLY A 113 -24.03 0.07 9.00
N ASN A 114 -24.82 1.06 9.44
CA ASN A 114 -24.31 2.36 9.89
C ASN A 114 -23.50 2.30 11.20
N ALA A 115 -23.46 1.17 11.90
CA ALA A 115 -22.56 0.95 13.03
C ALA A 115 -21.12 0.62 12.59
N LEU A 116 -20.90 0.38 11.29
CA LEU A 116 -19.61 0.10 10.69
C LEU A 116 -19.07 1.34 9.99
N ALA A 117 -17.74 1.48 9.98
CA ALA A 117 -17.03 2.52 9.26
C ALA A 117 -15.75 1.95 8.64
N GLY A 118 -15.32 2.53 7.53
CA GLY A 118 -14.13 2.12 6.79
C GLY A 118 -13.25 3.29 6.40
N PHE A 119 -11.95 3.19 6.67
CA PHE A 119 -10.96 4.17 6.23
C PHE A 119 -10.09 3.56 5.13
N SER A 120 -10.17 4.13 3.93
CA SER A 120 -9.31 3.74 2.82
C SER A 120 -8.10 4.68 2.70
N SER A 121 -7.23 4.45 1.71
CA SER A 121 -5.98 5.18 1.52
C SER A 121 -5.84 5.76 0.11
N ALA A 122 -5.32 6.98 -0.01
CA ALA A 122 -4.85 7.52 -1.29
C ALA A 122 -3.50 6.95 -1.75
N LYS A 123 -2.91 6.05 -0.96
CA LYS A 123 -1.69 5.32 -1.35
C LYS A 123 -2.00 4.03 -2.11
N THR A 124 -3.22 3.53 -2.02
CA THR A 124 -3.66 2.34 -2.78
C THR A 124 -4.13 2.74 -4.17
N THR A 125 -4.37 1.74 -5.01
CA THR A 125 -4.85 1.98 -6.38
C THR A 125 -6.31 2.45 -6.41
N ASN A 126 -6.75 2.95 -7.56
CA ASN A 126 -8.15 3.32 -7.74
C ASN A 126 -9.06 2.10 -7.71
N GLU A 127 -8.56 0.97 -8.20
CA GLU A 127 -9.21 -0.33 -8.22
C GLU A 127 -9.43 -0.85 -6.80
N ASP A 128 -8.42 -0.76 -5.93
CA ASP A 128 -8.54 -1.11 -4.50
C ASP A 128 -9.60 -0.24 -3.82
N ASN A 129 -9.56 1.07 -4.06
CA ASN A 129 -10.54 2.02 -3.51
C ASN A 129 -11.96 1.75 -4.02
N PHE A 130 -12.09 1.38 -5.30
CA PHE A 130 -13.37 1.00 -5.89
C PHE A 130 -13.92 -0.30 -5.29
N ALA A 131 -13.07 -1.32 -5.11
CA ALA A 131 -13.45 -2.56 -4.45
C ALA A 131 -13.86 -2.32 -2.99
N PHE A 132 -13.10 -1.50 -2.27
CA PHE A 132 -13.39 -1.11 -0.89
C PHE A 132 -14.75 -0.41 -0.75
N GLN A 133 -14.99 0.65 -1.52
CA GLN A 133 -16.27 1.38 -1.44
C GLN A 133 -17.45 0.51 -1.88
N LYS A 134 -17.26 -0.38 -2.86
CA LYS A 134 -18.29 -1.32 -3.30
C LYS A 134 -18.64 -2.30 -2.19
N PHE A 135 -17.63 -2.87 -1.51
CA PHE A 135 -17.85 -3.78 -0.38
C PHE A 135 -18.63 -3.09 0.74
N PHE A 136 -18.22 -1.89 1.17
CA PHE A 136 -18.92 -1.18 2.25
C PHE A 136 -20.34 -0.75 1.87
N ARG A 137 -20.54 -0.16 0.70
CA ARG A 137 -21.85 0.35 0.29
C ARG A 137 -22.83 -0.77 -0.06
N ARG A 138 -22.38 -1.81 -0.75
CA ARG A 138 -23.24 -2.90 -1.24
C ARG A 138 -23.41 -4.00 -0.20
N GLU A 139 -22.32 -4.48 0.39
CA GLU A 139 -22.35 -5.65 1.26
C GLU A 139 -22.59 -5.26 2.72
N LEU A 140 -21.98 -4.17 3.19
CA LEU A 140 -22.17 -3.70 4.57
C LEU A 140 -23.34 -2.70 4.73
N LEU A 141 -23.89 -2.19 3.61
CA LEU A 141 -25.02 -1.26 3.58
C LEU A 141 -24.76 0.02 4.38
N THR A 142 -23.58 0.61 4.19
CA THR A 142 -23.18 1.86 4.85
C THR A 142 -22.44 2.80 3.91
N ASN A 143 -22.64 4.10 4.12
CA ASN A 143 -21.88 5.16 3.46
C ASN A 143 -20.77 5.74 4.35
N ASN A 144 -20.54 5.15 5.53
CA ASN A 144 -19.49 5.55 6.47
C ASN A 144 -18.11 5.09 5.95
N ILE A 145 -17.70 5.65 4.82
CA ILE A 145 -16.39 5.42 4.24
C ILE A 145 -15.70 6.76 4.04
N ASP A 146 -14.42 6.82 4.36
CA ASP A 146 -13.65 8.05 4.23
C ASP A 146 -12.19 7.78 3.80
N THR A 147 -11.57 8.77 3.18
CA THR A 147 -10.13 8.82 2.90
C THR A 147 -9.68 10.26 2.73
N VAL A 148 -8.48 10.60 3.23
CA VAL A 148 -7.79 11.90 3.02
C VAL A 148 -8.61 13.16 3.38
N HIS A 149 -9.65 13.05 4.19
CA HIS A 149 -10.48 14.19 4.59
C HIS A 149 -9.65 15.36 5.12
N VAL A 150 -8.60 15.06 5.88
CA VAL A 150 -7.72 16.04 6.54
C VAL A 150 -6.76 16.81 5.63
N CYS A 151 -6.49 16.36 4.40
CA CYS A 151 -5.47 17.01 3.55
C CYS A 151 -6.02 17.78 2.35
N VAL A 152 -7.15 17.36 1.78
CA VAL A 152 -7.68 17.96 0.53
C VAL A 152 -9.07 18.57 0.69
N THR A 153 -9.76 18.31 1.81
CA THR A 153 -11.05 18.95 2.07
C THR A 153 -10.80 20.31 2.70
N PRO A 154 -11.29 21.41 2.12
CA PRO A 154 -11.25 22.71 2.79
C PRO A 154 -12.02 22.63 4.11
N PRO A 155 -11.60 23.38 5.15
CA PRO A 155 -12.39 23.47 6.38
C PRO A 155 -13.80 24.00 6.06
N PRO A 156 -14.81 23.60 6.87
CA PRO A 156 -16.20 24.02 6.67
C PRO A 156 -16.37 25.55 6.75
#